data_AF-A0A2M7L0T7-F1
#
_entry.id   AF-A0A2M7L0T7-F1
#
_cell.length_a   1.000
_cell.length_b   1.000
_cell.length_c   1.000
_cell.angle_alpha   90.00
_cell.angle_beta   90.00
_cell.angle_gamma   90.00
#
_symmetry.space_group_name_H-M   'P 1'
#
loop_
_entity.id
_entity.type
_entity.pdbx_description
1 polymer ?
#
loop_
_entity_poly.entity_id
_entity_poly.type
_entity_poly.pdbx_seq_one_letter_code
_entity_poly.pdbx_strand_id
1 'polypeptide(L)' 'MAISIHGQYDNPTKSPWNFEKYQSDLERRMMDRLERDLHVVKWMKRHGITIPWIDGQKHQRRYVPDFLVEYEDGRKA' A
#
# COMPACT_ATOMS: atom_id res chain seq x y z
N MET A 1 4.32 0.74 -23.52
CA MET A 1 4.00 -0.06 -22.31
C MET A 1 2.89 0.67 -21.57
N ALA A 2 1.69 0.08 -21.49
CA ALA A 2 0.56 0.72 -20.81
C ALA A 2 0.80 0.65 -19.29
N ILE A 3 1.18 1.78 -18.70
CA ILE A 3 1.51 1.94 -17.26
C ILE A 3 0.27 1.92 -16.35
N SER A 4 -0.89 2.23 -16.91
CA SER A 4 -2.16 2.36 -16.18
C SER A 4 -3.00 1.09 -16.33
N ILE A 5 -2.71 0.09 -15.50
CA ILE A 5 -3.48 -1.16 -15.44
C ILE A 5 -4.38 -1.06 -14.22
N HIS A 6 -5.68 -0.92 -14.44
CA HIS A 6 -6.67 -0.88 -13.37
C HIS A 6 -7.26 -2.28 -13.20
N GLY A 7 -7.21 -2.81 -11.99
CA GLY A 7 -7.75 -4.14 -11.72
C GLY A 7 -8.01 -4.38 -10.25
N GLN A 8 -8.55 -5.56 -9.99
CA GLN A 8 -8.86 -6.04 -8.66
C GLN A 8 -7.88 -7.16 -8.31
N TYR A 9 -7.34 -7.08 -7.10
CA TYR A 9 -6.59 -8.15 -6.46
C TYR A 9 -7.55 -8.87 -5.54
N ASP A 10 -7.99 -10.04 -5.97
CA ASP A 10 -9.02 -10.82 -5.28
C ASP A 10 -8.42 -11.71 -4.20
N ASN A 11 -9.13 -11.82 -3.07
CA ASN A 11 -8.87 -12.72 -1.95
C ASN A 11 -7.44 -12.65 -1.36
N PRO A 12 -6.94 -11.45 -1.01
CA PRO A 12 -5.69 -11.35 -0.26
C PRO A 12 -5.84 -11.99 1.11
N THR A 13 -4.82 -12.73 1.55
CA THR A 13 -4.87 -13.44 2.85
C THR A 13 -4.42 -12.54 3.99
N LYS A 14 -3.52 -11.59 3.69
CA LYS A 14 -2.93 -10.67 4.68
C LYS A 14 -3.57 -9.27 4.70
N SER A 15 -4.44 -8.95 3.73
CA SER A 15 -5.24 -7.72 3.80
C SER A 15 -6.55 -7.97 4.55
N PRO A 16 -7.04 -7.02 5.36
CA PRO A 16 -8.33 -7.14 6.04
C PRO A 16 -9.53 -7.02 5.09
N TRP A 17 -9.31 -6.73 3.81
CA TRP A 17 -10.36 -6.64 2.79
C TRP A 17 -10.37 -7.90 1.92
N ASN A 18 -11.55 -8.37 1.53
CA ASN A 18 -11.69 -9.51 0.60
C ASN A 18 -11.16 -9.21 -0.82
N PHE A 19 -10.94 -7.93 -1.15
CA PHE A 19 -10.34 -7.52 -2.41
C PHE A 19 -9.68 -6.14 -2.26
N GLU A 20 -8.62 -5.91 -3.04
CA GLU A 20 -7.91 -4.64 -3.09
C GLU A 20 -7.83 -4.12 -4.54
N LYS A 21 -7.82 -2.80 -4.76
CA LYS A 21 -7.76 -2.21 -6.11
C LYS A 21 -6.37 -1.66 -6.41
N TYR A 22 -5.77 -2.07 -7.52
CA TYR A 22 -4.53 -1.49 -8.05
C TYR A 22 -4.82 -0.62 -9.28
N GLN A 23 -4.05 0.46 -9.45
CA GLN A 23 -4.19 1.39 -10.59
C GLN A 23 -3.00 1.27 -11.57
N SER A 24 -1.95 0.57 -11.14
CA SER A 24 -0.70 0.42 -11.87
C SER A 24 -0.17 -1.02 -11.75
N ASP A 25 0.62 -1.44 -12.74
CA ASP A 25 1.31 -2.73 -12.71
C ASP A 25 2.29 -2.85 -11.52
N LEU A 26 2.93 -1.74 -11.15
CA LEU A 26 3.86 -1.66 -10.02
C LEU A 26 3.14 -1.98 -8.70
N GLU A 27 1.94 -1.41 -8.49
CA GLU A 27 1.12 -1.67 -7.30
C GLU A 27 0.74 -3.14 -7.23
N ARG A 28 0.34 -3.75 -8.36
CA ARG A 28 0.04 -5.18 -8.41
C ARG A 28 1.24 -6.04 -8.01
N ARG A 29 2.43 -5.73 -8.53
CA ARG A 29 3.67 -6.44 -8.16
C ARG A 29 4.03 -6.24 -6.69
N MET A 30 3.76 -5.05 -6.14
CA MET A 30 3.97 -4.77 -4.72
C MET A 30 3.01 -5.59 -3.84
N MET A 31 1.72 -5.65 -4.19
CA MET A 31 0.73 -6.49 -3.50
C MET A 31 1.16 -7.96 -3.48
N ASP A 32 1.54 -8.51 -4.65
CA ASP A 32 2.01 -9.90 -4.76
C ASP A 32 3.28 -10.16 -3.91
N ARG A 33 4.21 -9.20 -3.89
CA ARG A 33 5.40 -9.28 -3.03
C ARG A 33 5.04 -9.31 -1.54
N LEU A 34 4.15 -8.43 -1.10
CA LEU A 34 3.71 -8.36 0.30
C LEU A 34 2.92 -9.61 0.70
N GLU A 35 2.13 -10.15 -0.22
CA GLU A 35 1.38 -11.40 0.03
C GLU A 35 2.33 -12.60 0.17
N ARG A 36 3.38 -12.68 -0.64
CA ARG A 36 4.37 -13.77 -0.59
C ARG A 36 5.37 -13.67 0.56
N ASP A 37 5.61 -12.47 1.09
CA ASP A 37 6.62 -12.27 2.13
C ASP A 37 6.13 -12.82 3.48
N LEU A 38 6.80 -13.86 3.97
CA LEU A 38 6.42 -14.55 5.21
C LEU A 38 6.48 -13.63 6.44
N HIS A 39 7.30 -12.57 6.42
CA HIS A 39 7.44 -11.65 7.55
C HIS A 39 6.35 -10.58 7.59
N VAL A 40 5.54 -10.44 6.54
CA VAL A 40 4.42 -9.50 6.51
C VAL A 40 3.23 -10.15 7.21
N VAL A 41 2.86 -9.61 8.36
CA VAL A 41 1.66 -9.99 9.11
C VAL A 41 0.44 -9.56 8.33
N LYS A 42 0.41 -8.27 8.02
CA LYS A 42 -0.72 -7.58 7.41
C LYS A 42 -0.22 -6.50 6.48
N TRP A 43 -0.96 -6.29 5.41
CA TRP A 43 -0.77 -5.12 4.58
C TRP A 43 -2.12 -4.55 4.17
N MET A 44 -2.19 -3.24 4.04
CA MET A 44 -3.44 -2.52 3.78
C MET A 44 -3.15 -1.43 2.77
N LYS A 45 -3.84 -1.45 1.64
CA LYS A 45 -3.81 -0.31 0.70
C LYS A 45 -4.79 0.77 1.13
N ARG A 46 -5.96 0.35 1.59
CA ARG A 46 -7.02 1.22 2.09
C ARG A 46 -6.88 1.41 3.59
N HIS A 47 -5.93 2.23 4.00
CA HIS A 47 -5.70 2.55 5.42
C HIS A 47 -6.23 3.94 5.83
N GLY A 48 -6.52 4.83 4.87
CA GLY A 48 -7.12 6.15 5.14
C GLY A 48 -6.22 7.14 5.89
N ILE A 49 -4.94 6.78 6.10
CA ILE A 49 -3.97 7.62 6.82
C ILE A 49 -3.55 8.75 5.89
N THR A 50 -3.64 9.97 6.41
CA THR A 50 -3.14 11.17 5.74
C THR A 50 -2.17 11.87 6.68
N ILE A 51 -0.93 12.04 6.23
CA ILE A 51 0.13 12.68 7.00
C ILE A 51 0.22 14.14 6.54
N PRO A 52 -0.19 15.12 7.37
CA PRO A 52 -0.01 16.53 7.04
C PRO A 52 1.47 16.88 7.17
N TRP A 53 1.98 17.65 6.21
CA TRP A 53 3.35 18.18 6.24
C TRP A 53 3.38 19.61 5.70
N ILE A 54 4.41 20.36 6.08
CA ILE A 54 4.60 21.75 5.65
C ILE A 54 5.77 21.76 4.67
N ASP A 55 5.51 22.27 3.47
CA ASP A 55 6.53 22.43 2.44
C ASP A 55 7.48 23.59 2.76
N GLY A 56 8.65 23.65 2.11
CA GLY A 56 9.61 24.74 2.27
C GLY A 56 9.01 26.14 2.03
N GLN A 57 7.92 26.23 1.27
CA GLN A 57 7.16 27.47 1.04
C GLN A 57 6.04 27.74 2.07
N LYS A 58 6.02 27.03 3.20
CA LYS A 58 4.97 27.11 4.25
C LYS A 58 3.56 26.70 3.81
N HIS A 59 3.42 26.04 2.66
CA HIS A 59 2.15 25.47 2.24
C HIS A 59 1.85 24.17 2.99
N GLN A 60 0.63 24.04 3.51
CA GLN A 60 0.15 22.77 4.07
C GLN A 60 -0.12 21.79 2.93
N ARG A 61 0.56 20.65 2.99
CA ARG A 61 0.40 19.53 2.07
C ARG A 61 -0.03 18.29 2.85
N ARG A 62 -0.58 17.33 2.12
CA ARG A 62 -1.07 16.06 2.65
C ARG A 62 -0.42 14.95 1.85
N TYR A 63 0.26 14.06 2.55
CA TYR A 63 0.80 12.84 1.99
C TYR A 63 -0.15 11.69 2.35
N VAL A 64 -0.58 10.94 1.34
CA VAL A 64 -1.40 9.75 1.50
C VAL A 64 -0.53 8.58 1.02
N PRO A 65 0.00 7.75 1.93
CA PRO A 65 0.70 6.53 1.55
C PRO A 65 -0.19 5.62 0.71
N ASP A 66 0.43 4.82 -0.16
CA ASP A 66 -0.26 3.80 -0.94
C ASP A 66 -0.44 2.48 -0.17
N PHE A 67 0.56 2.07 0.62
CA PHE A 67 0.53 0.80 1.35
C PHE A 67 0.98 1.00 2.79
N LEU A 68 0.22 0.43 3.71
CA LEU A 68 0.60 0.25 5.10
C LEU A 68 0.96 -1.22 5.31
N VAL A 69 2.14 -1.51 5.85
CA VAL A 69 2.64 -2.88 6.03
C VAL A 69 3.03 -3.07 7.49
N GLU A 70 2.57 -4.16 8.08
CA GLU A 70 2.93 -4.60 9.43
C GLU A 70 3.82 -5.84 9.30
N TYR A 71 5.04 -5.75 9.82
CA TYR A 71 6.01 -6.85 9.84
C TYR A 71 6.06 -7.53 11.21
N GLU A 72 6.23 -8.85 11.23
CA GLU A 72 6.33 -9.67 12.46
C GLU A 72 7.54 -9.29 13.30
N ASP A 73 8.67 -9.00 12.65
CA ASP A 73 9.97 -8.82 13.29
C ASP A 73 10.15 -7.43 13.91
N GLY A 74 9.13 -6.58 13.90
CA GLY A 74 9.23 -5.19 14.37
C GLY A 74 10.20 -4.31 13.55
N ARG A 75 10.72 -4.81 12.42
CA ARG A 75 11.53 -4.03 11.49
C ARG A 75 10.67 -2.95 10.85
N LYS A 76 10.91 -1.71 11.24
CA LYS A 76 10.42 -0.53 10.51
C LYS A 76 11.32 -0.35 9.28
N ALA A 77 10.76 -0.57 8.09
CA ALA A 77 11.40 -0.24 6.82
C ALA A 77 11.26 1.25 6.50
#